data_AF-A0A9P6P0U0-F1
#
_entry.id   AF-A0A9P6P0U0-F1
#
_cell.length_a   1.000
_cell.length_b   1.000
_cell.length_c   1.000
_cell.angle_alpha   90.00
_cell.angle_beta   90.00
_cell.angle_gamma   90.00
#
_symmetry.space_group_name_H-M   'P 1'
#
loop_
_entity.id
_entity.type
_entity.pdbx_description
1 polymer ?
#
loop_
_entity_poly.entity_id
_entity_poly.type
_entity_poly.pdbx_seq_one_letter_code
_entity_poly.pdbx_strand_id
1 'polypeptide(L)'
;MANNFSNDSVLEQLTAQVAQQQQLLEQLLDQRVSLPEQPRIDNIVSTTSHIHTLPVRPHFDWTPSEALLDHVPELSTDLLTQVLSDDQKKSVIELYPPMQTMKYSPPLTILPAQGHFNKSQSCEDQLLKNIQYLFSAVFRPLDVLANELYSILPPEHATSIFTILRDTRTLLMHANGTTNQARNSLALRVINPSFTVSPAEGSYTMTSDTFQTLVSQCFAT
;
A
#
# COMPACT_ATOMS: atom_id res chain seq x y z
N MET A 1 -44.67 -64.45 -12.22
CA MET A 1 -43.80 -63.87 -11.17
C MET A 1 -42.37 -63.91 -11.69
N ALA A 2 -41.78 -62.78 -12.05
CA ALA A 2 -40.33 -62.54 -12.14
C ALA A 2 -40.08 -61.20 -12.83
N ASN A 3 -39.68 -60.15 -12.08
CA ASN A 3 -39.06 -58.92 -12.60
C ASN A 3 -38.43 -58.10 -11.45
N ASN A 4 -37.72 -58.74 -10.51
CA ASN A 4 -37.06 -58.05 -9.38
C ASN A 4 -35.51 -58.05 -9.45
N PHE A 5 -34.88 -58.67 -10.44
CA PHE A 5 -33.42 -58.85 -10.46
C PHE A 5 -32.61 -57.67 -11.06
N SER A 6 -33.25 -56.65 -11.64
CA SER A 6 -32.54 -55.54 -12.29
C SER A 6 -32.16 -54.37 -11.38
N ASN A 7 -32.88 -54.16 -10.27
CA ASN A 7 -32.65 -53.00 -9.41
C ASN A 7 -31.52 -53.23 -8.38
N ASP A 8 -31.31 -54.47 -7.95
CA ASP A 8 -30.25 -54.79 -6.98
C ASP A 8 -28.84 -54.62 -7.59
N SER A 9 -28.68 -54.97 -8.87
CA SER A 9 -27.40 -54.78 -9.58
C SER A 9 -27.02 -53.31 -9.75
N VAL A 10 -28.00 -52.42 -9.96
CA VAL A 10 -27.73 -50.97 -10.09
C VAL A 10 -27.41 -50.37 -8.73
N LEU A 11 -28.08 -50.83 -7.67
CA LEU A 11 -27.83 -50.37 -6.30
C LEU A 11 -26.43 -50.80 -5.82
N GLU A 12 -26.01 -52.01 -6.14
CA GLU A 12 -24.69 -52.56 -5.82
C GLU A 12 -23.56 -51.85 -6.59
N GLN A 13 -23.84 -51.44 -7.83
CA GLN A 13 -22.90 -50.66 -8.63
C GLN A 13 -22.76 -49.22 -8.11
N LEU A 14 -23.85 -48.63 -7.62
CA LEU A 14 -23.86 -47.28 -7.04
C LEU A 14 -23.14 -47.25 -5.69
N THR A 15 -23.31 -48.27 -4.84
CA THR A 15 -22.58 -48.39 -3.56
C THR A 15 -21.08 -48.61 -3.78
N ALA A 16 -20.70 -49.41 -4.78
CA ALA A 16 -19.30 -49.57 -5.16
C ALA A 16 -18.66 -48.25 -5.64
N GLN A 17 -19.40 -47.44 -6.41
CA GLN A 17 -18.93 -46.14 -6.89
C GLN A 17 -18.75 -45.12 -5.76
N VAL A 18 -19.67 -45.10 -4.79
CA VAL A 18 -19.57 -44.22 -3.62
C VAL A 18 -18.40 -44.63 -2.72
N ALA A 19 -18.17 -45.93 -2.53
CA ALA A 19 -17.02 -46.42 -1.77
C ALA A 19 -15.68 -46.01 -2.43
N GLN A 20 -15.60 -46.05 -3.76
CA GLN A 20 -14.42 -45.58 -4.50
C GLN A 20 -14.16 -44.08 -4.32
N GLN A 21 -15.21 -43.25 -4.34
CA GLN A 21 -15.07 -41.81 -4.11
C GLN A 21 -14.61 -41.49 -2.68
N GLN A 22 -15.07 -42.27 -1.68
CA GLN A 22 -14.63 -42.11 -0.30
C GLN A 22 -13.16 -42.46 -0.10
N GLN A 23 -12.67 -43.55 -0.72
CA GLN A 23 -11.24 -43.90 -0.68
C GLN A 23 -10.35 -42.84 -1.35
N LEU A 24 -10.81 -42.22 -2.44
CA LEU A 24 -10.06 -41.15 -3.09
C LEU A 24 -9.96 -39.90 -2.18
N LEU A 25 -11.05 -39.57 -1.47
CA LEU A 25 -11.06 -38.47 -0.50
C LEU A 25 -10.12 -38.74 0.69
N GLU A 26 -10.09 -39.96 1.22
CA GLU A 26 -9.14 -40.34 2.28
C GLU A 26 -7.69 -40.26 1.81
N GLN A 27 -7.38 -40.71 0.58
CA GLN A 27 -6.03 -40.57 0.02
C GLN A 27 -5.60 -39.10 -0.15
N LEU A 28 -6.52 -38.22 -0.53
CA LEU A 28 -6.24 -36.78 -0.66
C LEU A 28 -6.09 -36.09 0.71
N LEU A 29 -6.78 -36.58 1.75
CA LEU A 29 -6.61 -36.12 3.12
C LEU A 29 -5.28 -36.59 3.72
N ASP A 30 -4.87 -37.83 3.51
CA ASP A 30 -3.56 -38.35 3.96
C ASP A 30 -2.38 -37.68 3.24
N GLN A 31 -2.54 -37.32 1.95
CA GLN A 31 -1.54 -36.51 1.23
C GLN A 31 -1.41 -35.08 1.79
N ARG A 32 -2.44 -34.52 2.44
CA ARG A 32 -2.32 -33.22 3.13
C ARG A 32 -1.63 -33.31 4.49
N VAL A 33 -1.63 -34.47 5.14
CA VAL A 33 -0.94 -34.68 6.43
C VAL A 33 0.57 -34.89 6.24
N SER A 34 1.01 -35.17 5.00
CA SER A 34 2.42 -35.40 4.65
C SER A 34 3.09 -34.18 3.96
N LEU A 35 2.73 -32.96 4.36
CA LEU A 35 3.67 -31.83 4.22
C LEU A 35 4.77 -31.99 5.29
N PRO A 36 6.05 -31.69 5.00
CA PRO A 36 7.09 -31.70 6.01
C PRO A 36 6.69 -30.73 7.14
N GLU A 37 6.75 -31.21 8.38
CA GLU A 37 6.70 -30.38 9.58
C GLU A 37 7.54 -29.13 9.37
N GLN A 38 6.94 -27.95 9.56
CA GLN A 38 7.68 -26.70 9.69
C GLN A 38 8.77 -26.92 10.74
N PRO A 39 10.04 -26.54 10.48
CA PRO A 39 11.05 -26.64 11.50
C PRO A 39 10.67 -25.76 12.68
N ARG A 40 10.52 -26.45 13.81
CA ARG A 40 10.52 -25.92 15.17
C ARG A 40 11.56 -24.80 15.27
N ILE A 41 11.16 -23.65 15.80
CA ILE A 41 12.07 -22.54 16.11
C ILE A 41 13.03 -23.03 17.19
N ASP A 42 14.15 -23.60 16.78
CA ASP A 42 15.31 -23.76 17.65
C ASP A 42 16.04 -22.42 17.66
N ASN A 43 15.88 -21.72 18.78
CA ASN A 43 16.68 -20.57 19.19
C ASN A 43 18.17 -20.94 19.10
N ILE A 44 18.80 -20.70 17.94
CA ILE A 44 20.24 -20.55 17.88
C ILE A 44 20.54 -19.12 18.32
N VAL A 45 20.84 -19.00 19.61
CA VAL A 45 21.56 -17.88 20.19
C VAL A 45 22.88 -17.74 19.43
N SER A 46 22.90 -16.92 18.38
CA SER A 46 24.13 -16.34 17.86
C SER A 46 24.37 -15.02 18.57
N THR A 47 25.21 -15.08 19.60
CA THR A 47 25.79 -13.92 20.27
C THR A 47 26.75 -13.20 19.32
N THR A 48 26.21 -12.37 18.42
CA THR A 48 26.98 -11.33 17.75
C THR A 48 26.14 -10.07 17.64
N SER A 49 26.41 -9.12 18.54
CA SER A 49 26.24 -7.67 18.35
C SER A 49 24.95 -7.21 17.66
N HIS A 50 23.85 -7.14 18.42
CA HIS A 50 22.63 -6.43 18.01
C HIS A 50 22.84 -4.91 18.06
N ILE A 51 23.41 -4.35 17.00
CA ILE A 51 23.26 -2.94 16.66
C ILE A 51 22.24 -2.89 15.51
N HIS A 52 20.97 -2.71 15.87
CA HIS A 52 19.82 -2.42 15.01
C HIS A 52 19.45 -3.48 13.95
N THR A 53 18.78 -4.57 14.37
CA THR A 53 17.98 -5.36 13.44
C THR A 53 16.75 -4.53 13.07
N LEU A 54 16.76 -3.90 11.90
CA LEU A 54 15.55 -3.26 11.35
C LEU A 54 14.44 -4.33 11.24
N PRO A 55 13.17 -3.98 11.50
CA PRO A 55 12.08 -4.92 11.32
C PRO A 55 12.05 -5.37 9.85
N VAL A 56 12.36 -6.64 9.62
CA VAL A 56 12.31 -7.25 8.29
C VAL A 56 10.84 -7.47 7.96
N ARG A 57 10.37 -6.85 6.87
CA ARG A 57 9.00 -7.04 6.38
C ARG A 57 8.85 -8.51 5.95
N PRO A 58 7.75 -9.21 6.30
CA PRO A 58 7.49 -10.55 5.82
C PRO A 58 7.59 -10.60 4.29
N HIS A 59 8.37 -11.55 3.78
CA HIS A 59 8.42 -11.84 2.35
C HIS A 59 7.27 -12.78 2.01
N PHE A 60 6.48 -12.40 1.01
CA PHE A 60 5.41 -13.25 0.48
C PHE A 60 5.80 -13.66 -0.93
N ASP A 61 5.97 -14.96 -1.15
CA ASP A 61 6.33 -15.56 -2.45
C ASP A 61 5.09 -15.68 -3.35
N TRP A 62 4.46 -14.55 -3.68
CA TRP A 62 3.36 -14.53 -4.65
C TRP A 62 3.89 -14.16 -6.04
N THR A 63 3.56 -14.96 -7.04
CA THR A 63 3.85 -14.69 -8.45
C THR A 63 2.55 -14.37 -9.21
N PRO A 64 2.53 -13.30 -10.02
CA PRO A 64 1.37 -12.98 -10.85
C PRO A 64 1.17 -14.05 -11.93
N SER A 65 -0.09 -14.32 -12.29
CA SER A 65 -0.41 -15.20 -13.42
C SER A 65 -0.06 -14.53 -14.76
N GLU A 66 0.19 -15.31 -15.82
CA GLU A 66 0.48 -14.79 -17.16
C GLU A 66 -0.65 -13.87 -17.67
N ALA A 67 -1.91 -14.27 -17.48
CA ALA A 67 -3.06 -13.45 -17.87
C ALA A 67 -3.09 -12.09 -17.14
N LEU A 68 -2.61 -12.02 -15.90
CA LEU A 68 -2.52 -10.76 -15.17
C LEU A 68 -1.34 -9.90 -15.68
N LEU A 69 -0.22 -10.52 -16.04
CA LEU A 69 0.93 -9.84 -16.63
C LEU A 69 0.63 -9.24 -18.01
N ASP A 70 -0.21 -9.89 -18.80
CA ASP A 70 -0.67 -9.35 -20.09
C ASP A 70 -1.45 -8.03 -19.91
N HIS A 71 -2.16 -7.89 -18.79
CA HIS A 71 -2.91 -6.68 -18.45
C HIS A 71 -2.08 -5.63 -17.68
N VAL A 72 -1.11 -6.08 -16.87
CA VAL A 72 -0.27 -5.22 -16.02
C VAL A 72 1.19 -5.70 -16.10
N PRO A 73 1.90 -5.39 -17.20
CA PRO A 73 3.26 -5.88 -17.43
C PRO A 73 4.25 -5.35 -16.37
N GLU A 74 3.94 -4.22 -15.74
CA GLU A 74 4.76 -3.59 -14.70
C GLU A 74 4.90 -4.45 -13.44
N LEU A 75 4.05 -5.46 -13.22
CA LEU A 75 4.18 -6.39 -12.09
C LEU A 75 5.45 -7.26 -12.16
N SER A 76 6.08 -7.35 -13.34
CA SER A 76 7.35 -8.05 -13.54
C SER A 76 8.58 -7.14 -13.41
N THR A 77 8.36 -5.85 -13.18
CA THR A 77 9.42 -4.83 -13.14
C THR A 77 9.91 -4.60 -11.71
N ASP A 78 11.21 -4.35 -11.55
CA ASP A 78 11.77 -3.91 -10.27
C ASP A 78 11.27 -2.50 -9.90
N LEU A 79 10.56 -2.44 -8.77
CA LEU A 79 9.95 -1.24 -8.20
C LEU A 79 10.93 -0.09 -7.94
N LEU A 80 12.22 -0.38 -7.71
CA LEU A 80 13.21 0.63 -7.27
C LEU A 80 14.10 1.17 -8.39
N THR A 81 13.95 0.66 -9.62
CA THR A 81 14.88 1.00 -10.73
C THR A 81 14.25 1.88 -11.80
N GLN A 82 12.92 1.90 -11.91
CA GLN A 82 12.23 2.71 -12.90
C GLN A 82 11.96 4.14 -12.43
N VAL A 83 12.20 5.09 -13.34
CA VAL A 83 11.86 6.50 -13.16
C VAL A 83 11.13 6.98 -14.40
N LEU A 84 9.90 7.45 -14.22
CA LEU A 84 9.13 8.09 -15.28
C LEU A 84 9.65 9.50 -15.55
N SER A 85 9.77 9.86 -16.83
CA SER A 85 10.03 11.24 -17.26
C SER A 85 8.86 12.17 -16.88
N ASP A 86 9.12 13.49 -16.83
CA ASP A 86 8.09 14.48 -16.48
C ASP A 86 6.90 14.44 -17.44
N ASP A 87 7.13 14.22 -18.73
CA ASP A 87 6.08 14.13 -19.75
C ASP A 87 5.25 12.86 -19.60
N GLN A 88 5.88 11.71 -19.29
CA GLN A 88 5.15 10.46 -19.02
C GLN A 88 4.28 10.60 -17.77
N LYS A 89 4.84 11.16 -16.68
CA LYS A 89 4.09 11.41 -15.44
C LYS A 89 2.88 12.30 -15.71
N LYS A 90 3.09 13.42 -16.42
CA LYS A 90 2.02 14.35 -16.78
C LYS A 90 0.94 13.67 -17.60
N SER A 91 1.33 12.90 -18.61
CA SER A 91 0.40 12.18 -19.48
C SER A 91 -0.47 11.21 -18.68
N VAL A 92 0.12 10.44 -17.75
CA VAL A 92 -0.64 9.54 -16.88
C VAL A 92 -1.63 10.30 -15.99
N ILE A 93 -1.21 11.43 -15.41
CA ILE A 93 -2.06 12.24 -14.51
C ILE A 93 -3.26 12.86 -15.24
N GLU A 94 -3.06 13.30 -16.48
CA GLU A 94 -4.09 13.99 -17.27
C GLU A 94 -5.17 13.04 -17.79
N LEU A 95 -4.91 11.72 -17.83
CA LEU A 95 -5.90 10.71 -18.18
C LEU A 95 -7.06 10.59 -17.16
N TYR A 96 -6.83 10.98 -15.91
CA TYR A 96 -7.80 10.80 -14.84
C TYR A 96 -8.42 12.15 -14.42
N PRO A 97 -9.75 12.32 -14.57
CA PRO A 97 -10.42 13.57 -14.18
C PRO A 97 -10.34 13.78 -12.66
N PRO A 98 -10.12 15.02 -12.19
CA PRO A 98 -10.11 15.31 -10.76
C PRO A 98 -11.54 15.26 -10.18
N MET A 99 -11.68 14.73 -8.95
CA MET A 99 -12.92 14.89 -8.19
C MET A 99 -13.12 16.35 -7.78
N GLN A 100 -14.32 16.89 -8.04
CA GLN A 100 -14.62 18.32 -7.88
C GLN A 100 -14.45 18.83 -6.44
N THR A 101 -14.66 17.97 -5.43
CA THR A 101 -14.56 18.31 -4.01
C THR A 101 -13.15 18.12 -3.43
N MET A 102 -12.21 17.53 -4.19
CA MET A 102 -10.88 17.17 -3.69
C MET A 102 -9.80 18.14 -4.18
N LYS A 103 -8.89 18.48 -3.27
CA LYS A 103 -7.71 19.29 -3.58
C LYS A 103 -6.48 18.38 -3.74
N TYR A 104 -6.12 18.10 -4.99
CA TYR A 104 -4.91 17.34 -5.35
C TYR A 104 -3.64 18.19 -5.47
N SER A 105 -3.69 19.48 -5.13
CA SER A 105 -2.47 20.31 -5.17
C SER A 105 -1.71 20.14 -3.85
N PRO A 106 -0.39 19.87 -3.89
CA PRO A 106 0.44 19.95 -2.71
C PRO A 106 0.30 21.32 -2.04
N PRO A 107 0.29 21.39 -0.70
CA PRO A 107 0.34 22.68 -0.03
C PRO A 107 1.64 23.42 -0.40
N LEU A 108 1.54 24.74 -0.51
CA LEU A 108 2.73 25.56 -0.74
C LEU A 108 3.64 25.49 0.48
N THR A 109 4.96 25.53 0.26
CA THR A 109 5.90 25.80 1.36
C THR A 109 5.52 27.15 1.96
N ILE A 110 5.71 27.29 3.26
CA ILE A 110 5.43 28.55 3.96
C ILE A 110 6.37 29.62 3.37
N LEU A 111 5.79 30.53 2.57
CA LEU A 111 6.50 31.55 1.78
C LEU A 111 7.58 32.31 2.58
N PRO A 112 7.34 32.71 3.84
CA PRO A 112 8.38 33.30 4.68
C PRO A 112 9.66 32.47 4.80
N ALA A 113 9.58 31.14 4.89
CA ALA A 113 10.75 30.29 5.09
C ALA A 113 11.59 30.12 3.81
N GLN A 114 10.96 30.14 2.63
CA GLN A 114 11.66 29.97 1.35
C GLN A 114 12.75 31.01 1.12
N GLY A 115 12.53 32.26 1.57
CA GLY A 115 13.52 33.34 1.45
C GLY A 115 14.78 33.12 2.29
N HIS A 116 14.75 32.21 3.25
CA HIS A 116 15.89 31.90 4.13
C HIS A 116 16.61 30.60 3.74
N PHE A 117 16.10 29.85 2.75
CA PHE A 117 16.71 28.57 2.37
C PHE A 117 18.06 28.79 1.72
N ASN A 118 19.06 28.01 2.16
CA ASN A 118 20.29 27.85 1.40
C ASN A 118 20.04 26.95 0.17
N LYS A 119 21.06 26.79 -0.70
CA LYS A 119 20.95 25.98 -1.92
C LYS A 119 20.59 24.52 -1.65
N SER A 120 21.15 23.92 -0.59
CA SER A 120 20.88 22.53 -0.22
C SER A 120 19.44 22.35 0.26
N GLN A 121 18.96 23.25 1.13
CA GLN A 121 17.60 23.23 1.67
C GLN A 121 16.56 23.49 0.58
N SER A 122 16.86 24.38 -0.37
CA SER A 122 16.00 24.63 -1.54
C SER A 122 15.86 23.38 -2.40
N CYS A 123 16.96 22.65 -2.62
CA CYS A 123 16.94 21.38 -3.35
C CYS A 123 16.13 20.31 -2.61
N GLU A 124 16.28 20.21 -1.29
CA GLU A 124 15.54 19.28 -0.43
C GLU A 124 14.03 19.58 -0.45
N ASP A 125 13.61 20.83 -0.27
CA ASP A 125 12.19 21.22 -0.35
C ASP A 125 11.60 20.92 -1.73
N GLN A 126 12.37 21.17 -2.81
CA GLN A 126 11.92 20.86 -4.16
C GLN A 126 11.73 19.36 -4.37
N LEU A 127 12.63 18.51 -3.85
CA LEU A 127 12.48 17.06 -3.89
C LEU A 127 11.22 16.61 -3.12
N LEU A 128 11.02 17.12 -1.90
CA LEU A 128 9.85 16.80 -1.08
C LEU A 128 8.56 17.26 -1.77
N LYS A 129 8.54 18.44 -2.39
CA LYS A 129 7.41 18.94 -3.18
C LYS A 129 7.11 18.02 -4.37
N ASN A 130 8.13 17.52 -5.06
CA ASN A 130 7.95 16.58 -6.17
C ASN A 130 7.34 15.25 -5.67
N ILE A 131 7.79 14.75 -4.52
CA ILE A 131 7.22 13.54 -3.89
C ILE A 131 5.74 13.76 -3.54
N GLN A 132 5.37 14.92 -2.98
CA GLN A 132 3.96 15.22 -2.70
C GLN A 132 3.10 15.34 -3.95
N TYR A 133 3.67 15.88 -5.03
CA TYR A 133 3.01 15.92 -6.32
C TYR A 133 2.75 14.50 -6.84
N LEU A 134 3.71 13.58 -6.69
CA LEU A 134 3.52 12.16 -7.04
C LEU A 134 2.45 11.49 -6.18
N PHE A 135 2.41 11.70 -4.86
CA PHE A 135 1.31 11.16 -4.04
C PHE A 135 -0.05 11.69 -4.51
N SER A 136 -0.12 12.98 -4.80
CA SER A 136 -1.33 13.61 -5.33
C SER A 136 -1.76 13.04 -6.68
N ALA A 137 -0.78 12.71 -7.52
CA ALA A 137 -0.98 12.05 -8.81
C ALA A 137 -1.57 10.64 -8.66
N VAL A 138 -1.10 9.85 -7.69
CA VAL A 138 -1.57 8.47 -7.45
C VAL A 138 -3.00 8.43 -6.90
N PHE A 139 -3.43 9.42 -6.13
CA PHE A 139 -4.80 9.43 -5.61
C PHE A 139 -5.86 9.51 -6.71
N ARG A 140 -5.60 10.18 -7.84
CA ARG A 140 -6.57 10.32 -8.93
C ARG A 140 -6.97 8.98 -9.57
N PRO A 141 -6.03 8.17 -10.13
CA PRO A 141 -6.38 6.87 -10.68
C PRO A 141 -6.98 5.95 -9.62
N LEU A 142 -6.52 6.02 -8.37
CA LEU A 142 -7.09 5.22 -7.28
C LEU A 142 -8.56 5.58 -6.99
N ASP A 143 -8.89 6.87 -7.00
CA ASP A 143 -10.26 7.37 -6.79
C ASP A 143 -11.18 7.03 -7.96
N VAL A 144 -10.69 7.15 -9.20
CA VAL A 144 -11.43 6.74 -10.40
C VAL A 144 -11.67 5.23 -10.39
N LEU A 145 -10.64 4.43 -10.08
CA LEU A 145 -10.76 2.99 -9.96
C LEU A 145 -11.81 2.58 -8.92
N ALA A 146 -11.82 3.23 -7.76
CA ALA A 146 -12.83 2.96 -6.73
C ALA A 146 -14.26 3.24 -7.24
N ASN A 147 -14.46 4.32 -8.00
CA ASN A 147 -15.76 4.66 -8.59
C ASN A 147 -16.19 3.67 -9.68
N GLU A 148 -15.27 3.25 -10.55
CA GLU A 148 -15.54 2.26 -11.60
C GLU A 148 -15.89 0.90 -10.99
N LEU A 149 -15.11 0.44 -10.01
CA LEU A 149 -15.35 -0.82 -9.32
C LEU A 149 -16.67 -0.84 -8.56
N TYR A 150 -17.10 0.29 -7.98
CA TYR A 150 -18.40 0.39 -7.30
C TYR A 150 -19.57 0.07 -8.22
N SER A 151 -19.44 0.38 -9.50
CA SER A 151 -20.50 0.18 -10.49
C SER A 151 -20.57 -1.26 -11.04
N ILE A 152 -19.50 -2.05 -10.85
CA ILE A 152 -19.31 -3.34 -11.53
C ILE A 152 -19.26 -4.51 -10.53
N LEU A 153 -18.77 -4.28 -9.31
CA LEU A 153 -18.52 -5.35 -8.34
C LEU A 153 -19.81 -5.88 -7.70
N PRO A 154 -19.99 -7.21 -7.68
CA PRO A 154 -20.99 -7.84 -6.83
C PRO A 154 -20.73 -7.60 -5.33
N PRO A 155 -21.77 -7.53 -4.48
CA PRO A 155 -21.63 -7.24 -3.05
C PRO A 155 -20.69 -8.19 -2.29
N GLU A 156 -20.63 -9.46 -2.71
CA GLU A 156 -19.80 -10.50 -2.08
C GLU A 156 -18.29 -10.20 -2.16
N HIS A 157 -17.83 -9.55 -3.22
CA HIS A 157 -16.41 -9.24 -3.45
C HIS A 157 -16.08 -7.77 -3.15
N ALA A 158 -17.09 -6.90 -3.13
CA ALA A 158 -16.93 -5.48 -2.86
C ALA A 158 -16.20 -5.20 -1.53
N THR A 159 -16.58 -5.87 -0.44
CA THR A 159 -16.03 -5.59 0.90
C THR A 159 -14.51 -5.76 0.97
N SER A 160 -13.97 -6.86 0.43
CA SER A 160 -12.53 -7.13 0.46
C SER A 160 -11.76 -6.13 -0.40
N ILE A 161 -12.22 -5.89 -1.62
CA ILE A 161 -11.56 -4.97 -2.57
C ILE A 161 -11.59 -3.53 -2.06
N PHE A 162 -12.73 -3.06 -1.55
CA PHE A 162 -12.81 -1.71 -0.96
C PHE A 162 -12.00 -1.57 0.32
N THR A 163 -11.79 -2.65 1.07
CA THR A 163 -10.86 -2.66 2.21
C THR A 163 -9.42 -2.44 1.73
N ILE A 164 -8.98 -3.17 0.69
CA ILE A 164 -7.65 -3.00 0.10
C ILE A 164 -7.46 -1.56 -0.43
N LEU A 165 -8.45 -1.02 -1.15
CA LEU A 165 -8.41 0.35 -1.66
C LEU A 165 -8.33 1.38 -0.53
N ARG A 166 -9.13 1.21 0.53
CA ARG A 166 -9.13 2.09 1.71
C ARG A 166 -7.79 2.04 2.43
N ASP A 167 -7.24 0.86 2.64
CA ASP A 167 -5.99 0.68 3.38
C ASP A 167 -4.81 1.24 2.57
N THR A 168 -4.79 0.99 1.25
CA THR A 168 -3.83 1.61 0.31
C THR A 168 -3.92 3.13 0.34
N ARG A 169 -5.13 3.69 0.24
CA ARG A 169 -5.36 5.14 0.32
C ARG A 169 -4.88 5.70 1.66
N THR A 170 -5.12 5.00 2.77
CA THR A 170 -4.70 5.41 4.12
C THR A 170 -3.18 5.48 4.23
N LEU A 171 -2.46 4.47 3.73
CA LEU A 171 -1.00 4.45 3.72
C LEU A 171 -0.41 5.58 2.87
N LEU A 172 -0.99 5.84 1.68
CA LEU A 172 -0.58 6.96 0.83
C LEU A 172 -0.84 8.31 1.50
N MET A 173 -1.97 8.48 2.19
CA MET A 173 -2.28 9.72 2.93
C MET A 173 -1.28 9.94 4.04
N HIS A 174 -0.95 8.88 4.79
CA HIS A 174 0.07 8.95 5.84
C HIS A 174 1.43 9.32 5.27
N ALA A 175 1.88 8.68 4.18
CA ALA A 175 3.17 8.98 3.53
C ALA A 175 3.25 10.43 3.01
N ASN A 176 2.17 10.92 2.40
CA ASN A 176 2.07 12.32 1.99
C ASN A 176 2.10 13.28 3.19
N GLY A 177 1.44 12.90 4.28
CA GLY A 177 1.47 13.61 5.56
C GLY A 177 2.88 13.69 6.16
N THR A 178 3.62 12.58 6.19
CA THR A 178 5.02 12.53 6.63
C THR A 178 5.90 13.44 5.76
N THR A 179 5.69 13.44 4.45
CA THR A 179 6.42 14.34 3.55
C THR A 179 6.10 15.81 3.84
N ASN A 180 4.84 16.11 4.16
CA ASN A 180 4.46 17.47 4.54
C ASN A 180 5.09 17.92 5.87
N GLN A 181 5.12 17.02 6.85
CA GLN A 181 5.81 17.25 8.11
C GLN A 181 7.30 17.50 7.88
N ALA A 182 7.96 16.73 7.03
CA ALA A 182 9.37 16.96 6.68
C ALA A 182 9.61 18.37 6.11
N ARG A 183 8.72 18.83 5.22
CA ARG A 183 8.78 20.20 4.66
C ARG A 183 8.56 21.27 5.73
N ASN A 184 7.61 21.08 6.64
CA ASN A 184 7.37 22.02 7.75
C ASN A 184 8.57 22.07 8.70
N SER A 185 9.15 20.91 9.05
CA SER A 185 10.35 20.83 9.89
C SER A 185 11.56 21.46 9.22
N LEU A 186 11.71 21.33 7.90
CA LEU A 186 12.73 22.04 7.13
C LEU A 186 12.52 23.56 7.23
N ALA A 187 11.29 24.03 6.98
CA ALA A 187 10.93 25.45 7.05
C ALA A 187 11.22 26.07 8.42
N LEU A 188 10.89 25.37 9.51
CA LEU A 188 11.13 25.83 10.88
C LEU A 188 12.62 25.82 11.24
N ARG A 189 13.36 24.75 10.89
CA ARG A 189 14.80 24.65 11.18
C ARG A 189 15.64 25.71 10.48
N VAL A 190 15.16 26.24 9.37
CA VAL A 190 15.84 27.36 8.70
C VAL A 190 15.76 28.64 9.52
N ILE A 191 14.63 28.88 10.20
CA ILE A 191 14.46 30.06 11.05
C ILE A 191 15.12 29.86 12.41
N ASN A 192 14.95 28.68 13.00
CA ASN A 192 15.58 28.31 14.27
C ASN A 192 16.06 26.85 14.19
N PRO A 193 17.37 26.59 14.09
CA PRO A 193 17.92 25.24 13.99
C PRO A 193 17.57 24.31 15.17
N SER A 194 17.24 24.88 16.34
CA SER A 194 16.87 24.13 17.54
C SER A 194 15.40 23.68 17.55
N PHE A 195 14.62 24.02 16.53
CA PHE A 195 13.20 23.69 16.49
C PHE A 195 12.99 22.18 16.31
N THR A 196 12.30 21.56 17.26
CA THR A 196 11.84 20.17 17.18
C THR A 196 10.31 20.16 17.18
N VAL A 197 9.70 19.82 16.04
CA VAL A 197 8.25 19.64 15.96
C VAL A 197 7.93 18.19 16.32
N SER A 198 7.31 17.99 17.48
CA SER A 198 6.60 16.73 17.71
C SER A 198 5.41 16.66 16.75
N PRO A 199 5.22 15.57 16.00
CA PRO A 199 4.03 15.41 15.18
C PRO A 199 2.79 15.56 16.08
N ALA A 200 2.01 16.61 15.87
CA ALA A 200 0.67 16.67 16.45
C ALA A 200 -0.14 15.54 15.82
N GLU A 201 -0.77 14.70 16.65
CA GLU A 201 -1.55 13.56 16.18
C GLU A 201 -2.55 14.00 15.11
N GLY A 202 -2.35 13.51 13.88
CA GLY A 202 -3.31 13.67 12.78
C GLY A 202 -3.28 15.00 12.00
N SER A 203 -2.47 16.00 12.37
CA SER A 203 -2.37 17.25 11.60
C SER A 203 -1.01 17.39 10.91
N TYR A 204 -0.96 16.97 9.65
CA TYR A 204 0.25 17.06 8.84
C TYR A 204 0.44 18.42 8.17
N THR A 205 -0.59 19.27 8.13
CA THR A 205 -0.56 20.59 7.47
C THR A 205 -0.39 21.74 8.46
N MET A 206 0.56 22.63 8.18
CA MET A 206 0.80 23.84 8.97
C MET A 206 0.29 25.06 8.19
N THR A 207 -0.56 25.87 8.81
CA THR A 207 -1.00 27.14 8.20
C THR A 207 0.06 28.23 8.37
N SER A 208 0.00 29.29 7.56
CA SER A 208 0.88 30.45 7.72
C SER A 208 0.75 31.07 9.11
N ASP A 209 -0.47 31.17 9.64
CA ASP A 209 -0.73 31.76 10.97
C ASP A 209 -0.15 30.89 12.09
N THR A 210 -0.31 29.56 11.98
CA THR A 210 0.32 28.61 12.90
C THR A 210 1.83 28.75 12.88
N PHE A 211 2.44 28.87 11.69
CA PHE A 211 3.88 29.06 11.55
C PHE A 211 4.35 30.37 12.18
N GLN A 212 3.69 31.49 11.89
CA GLN A 212 4.05 32.79 12.47
C GLN A 212 3.93 32.79 13.99
N THR A 213 2.92 32.11 14.53
CA THR A 213 2.75 31.93 15.97
C THR A 213 3.94 31.16 16.58
N LEU A 214 4.30 30.02 15.99
CA LEU A 214 5.42 29.20 16.44
C LEU A 214 6.76 29.94 16.36
N VAL A 215 6.98 30.69 15.29
CA VAL A 215 8.19 31.51 15.11
C VAL A 215 8.24 32.64 16.14
N SER A 216 7.12 33.34 16.36
CA SER A 216 7.04 34.46 17.30
C SER A 216 7.27 34.01 18.75
N GLN A 217 6.81 32.81 19.12
CA GLN A 217 7.06 32.21 20.43
C GLN A 217 8.56 31.94 20.68
N CYS A 218 9.34 31.62 19.64
CA CYS A 218 10.78 31.41 19.77
C CYS A 218 11.58 32.69 20.00
N PHE A 219 11.09 33.85 19.56
CA PHE A 219 11.78 35.13 19.74
C PHE A 219 11.34 35.86 21.03
N ALA A 220 10.39 35.30 21.78
CA ALA A 220 9.87 35.85 23.04
C ALA A 220 10.53 35.27 24.30
N THR A 221 11.48 34.35 24.15
CA THR A 221 12.34 33.77 25.22
C THR A 221 13.77 34.24 25.05
#